data_AF-A0A2V7K7X3-F1
#
_entry.id   AF-A0A2V7K7X3-F1
#
_cell.length_a   1.000
_cell.length_b   1.000
_cell.length_c   1.000
_cell.angle_alpha   90.00
_cell.angle_beta   90.00
_cell.angle_gamma   90.00
#
_symmetry.space_group_name_H-M   'P 1'
#
loop_
_entity.id
_entity.type
_entity.pdbx_description
1 polymer ?
#
loop_
_entity_poly.entity_id
_entity_poly.type
_entity_poly.pdbx_seq_one_letter_code
_entity_poly.pdbx_strand_id
1 'polypeptide(L)'
;VTVAIGWSGYVVSFLHDIGLDVPCALSGARGTVVQCADGTSMTAVFNLPAVVIIALVTTLLVIGIKESATTNNVIVFIKLAVVVLFIVFAAHAVNPANWHPFIPPAEGQGHFGWDGVVAGGGIVFFAYIGFDAVSTAAQEAKNPQKDMPIGIIGSLLICTLLYILVSGIATGVTPYKD
;
A
#
# COMPACT_ATOMS: atom_id res chain seq x y z
N VAL A 1 -8.17 -7.38 -6.23
CA VAL A 1 -7.93 -6.50 -7.40
C VAL A 1 -6.98 -5.36 -7.07
N THR A 2 -7.28 -4.50 -6.08
CA THR A 2 -6.40 -3.38 -5.66
C THR A 2 -4.97 -3.80 -5.36
N VAL A 3 -4.77 -4.87 -4.58
CA VAL A 3 -3.45 -5.43 -4.27
C VAL A 3 -2.68 -5.85 -5.52
N ALA A 4 -3.37 -6.45 -6.50
CA ALA A 4 -2.75 -6.88 -7.76
C ALA A 4 -2.32 -5.69 -8.63
N ILE A 5 -3.08 -4.59 -8.60
CA ILE A 5 -2.72 -3.34 -9.28
C ILE A 5 -1.46 -2.74 -8.66
N GLY A 6 -1.38 -2.68 -7.32
CA GLY A 6 -0.18 -2.21 -6.61
C GLY A 6 1.05 -3.08 -6.91
N TRP A 7 0.89 -4.41 -6.82
CA TRP A 7 1.94 -5.36 -7.19
C TRP A 7 2.41 -5.20 -8.64
N SER A 8 1.47 -5.01 -9.57
CA SER A 8 1.78 -4.77 -10.97
C SER A 8 2.67 -3.54 -11.17
N GLY A 9 2.44 -2.47 -10.42
CA GLY A 9 3.28 -1.27 -10.49
C GLY A 9 4.74 -1.58 -10.16
N TYR A 10 4.98 -2.25 -9.03
CA TYR A 10 6.33 -2.67 -8.64
C TYR A 10 6.99 -3.61 -9.66
N VAL A 11 6.23 -4.52 -10.27
CA VAL A 11 6.76 -5.43 -11.29
C VAL A 11 7.12 -4.71 -12.56
N VAL A 12 6.28 -3.77 -13.02
CA VAL A 12 6.60 -2.95 -14.19
C VAL A 12 7.88 -2.14 -13.95
N SER A 13 8.03 -1.51 -12.77
CA SER A 13 9.25 -0.79 -12.39
C SER A 13 10.47 -1.71 -12.35
N PHE A 14 10.36 -2.87 -11.71
CA PHE A 14 11.47 -3.84 -11.63
C PHE A 14 11.87 -4.38 -13.01
N LEU A 15 10.90 -4.68 -13.88
CA LEU A 15 11.18 -5.16 -15.24
C LEU A 15 11.91 -4.08 -16.04
N HIS A 16 11.52 -2.81 -15.90
CA HIS A 16 12.23 -1.69 -16.49
C HIS A 16 13.68 -1.58 -15.99
N ASP A 17 13.91 -1.72 -14.68
CA ASP A 17 15.26 -1.66 -14.08
C ASP A 17 16.22 -2.74 -14.63
N ILE A 18 15.68 -3.88 -15.09
CA ILE A 18 16.46 -4.97 -15.72
C ILE A 18 16.45 -4.91 -17.26
N GLY A 19 15.91 -3.84 -17.85
CA GLY A 19 15.89 -3.58 -19.30
C GLY A 19 14.75 -4.26 -20.07
N LEU A 20 13.71 -4.74 -19.39
CA LEU A 20 12.52 -5.35 -19.99
C LEU A 20 11.33 -4.40 -19.89
N ASP A 21 11.04 -3.70 -20.99
CA ASP A 21 9.92 -2.75 -21.03
C ASP A 21 8.59 -3.46 -21.28
N VAL A 22 7.67 -3.30 -20.32
CA VAL A 22 6.27 -3.73 -20.49
C VAL A 22 5.56 -2.72 -21.38
N PRO A 23 4.85 -3.16 -22.45
CA PRO A 23 4.10 -2.25 -23.30
C PRO A 23 3.17 -1.34 -22.49
N CYS A 24 3.23 -0.04 -22.74
CA CYS A 24 2.55 0.97 -21.94
C CYS A 24 1.01 0.81 -21.92
N ALA A 25 0.43 0.29 -23.00
CA ALA A 25 -0.99 -0.06 -23.06
C ALA A 25 -1.39 -1.19 -22.08
N LEU A 26 -0.41 -1.99 -21.63
CA LEU A 26 -0.57 -3.19 -20.81
C LEU A 26 -0.10 -3.02 -19.34
N SER A 27 0.42 -1.86 -18.97
CA SER A 27 1.07 -1.61 -17.67
C SER A 27 0.16 -0.97 -16.62
N GLY A 28 -1.10 -0.68 -16.94
CA GLY A 28 -2.02 0.05 -16.06
C GLY A 28 -3.48 -0.36 -16.22
N ALA A 29 -4.32 0.03 -15.27
CA ALA A 29 -5.76 -0.23 -15.36
C ALA A 29 -6.38 0.57 -16.52
N ARG A 30 -7.48 0.08 -17.09
CA ARG A 30 -8.16 0.77 -18.19
C ARG A 30 -8.52 2.20 -17.78
N GLY A 31 -8.06 3.18 -18.55
CA GLY A 31 -8.36 4.60 -18.31
C GLY A 31 -7.38 5.33 -17.39
N THR A 32 -6.37 4.64 -16.83
CA THR A 32 -5.31 5.32 -16.05
C THR A 32 -4.22 5.84 -16.97
N VAL A 33 -3.77 7.08 -16.76
CA VAL A 33 -2.57 7.60 -17.43
C VAL A 33 -1.34 6.98 -16.78
N VAL A 34 -0.51 6.34 -17.59
CA VAL A 34 0.75 5.71 -17.18
C VAL A 34 1.91 6.37 -17.93
N GLN A 35 3.06 6.47 -17.27
CA GLN A 35 4.30 6.87 -17.91
C GLN A 35 4.93 5.64 -18.56
N CYS A 36 5.25 5.75 -19.84
CA CYS A 36 5.91 4.75 -20.64
C CYS A 36 7.44 4.82 -20.43
N ALA A 37 8.15 3.76 -20.82
CA ALA A 37 9.61 3.69 -20.69
C ALA A 37 10.36 4.79 -21.47
N ASP A 38 9.75 5.33 -22.53
CA ASP A 38 10.27 6.44 -23.33
C ASP A 38 9.96 7.84 -22.74
N GLY A 39 9.35 7.88 -21.54
CA GLY A 39 8.95 9.12 -20.87
C GLY A 39 7.65 9.73 -21.40
N THR A 40 6.98 9.09 -22.36
CA THR A 40 5.67 9.55 -22.84
C THR A 40 4.55 9.09 -21.90
N SER A 41 3.45 9.84 -21.84
CA SER A 41 2.27 9.45 -21.07
C SER A 41 1.21 8.89 -22.00
N MET A 42 0.69 7.70 -21.68
CA MET A 42 -0.42 7.08 -22.43
C MET A 42 -1.52 6.61 -21.48
N THR A 43 -2.76 6.59 -21.97
CA THR A 43 -3.87 5.94 -21.26
C THR A 43 -3.77 4.43 -21.41
N ALA A 44 -3.55 3.72 -20.31
CA ALA A 44 -3.49 2.27 -20.30
C ALA A 44 -4.85 1.66 -20.69
N VAL A 45 -4.80 0.55 -21.41
CA VAL A 45 -5.97 -0.17 -21.92
C VAL A 45 -6.29 -1.35 -21.01
N PHE A 46 -5.26 -2.02 -20.50
CA PHE A 46 -5.40 -3.27 -19.77
C PHE A 46 -4.21 -3.48 -18.83
N ASN A 47 -4.40 -4.07 -17.65
CA ASN A 47 -3.29 -4.35 -16.72
C ASN A 47 -2.92 -5.84 -16.81
N LEU A 48 -1.97 -6.17 -17.70
CA LEU A 48 -1.57 -7.55 -17.94
C LEU A 48 -0.86 -8.17 -16.71
N PRO A 49 0.13 -7.52 -16.06
CA PRO A 49 0.80 -8.10 -14.91
C PRO A 49 -0.16 -8.34 -13.73
N ALA A 50 -1.12 -7.44 -13.47
CA ALA A 50 -2.13 -7.63 -12.43
C ALA A 50 -3.02 -8.85 -12.72
N VAL A 51 -3.40 -9.08 -13.98
CA VAL A 51 -4.23 -10.23 -14.38
C VAL A 51 -3.45 -11.53 -14.21
N VAL A 52 -2.17 -11.54 -14.59
CA VAL A 52 -1.30 -12.71 -14.43
C VAL A 52 -1.18 -13.09 -12.96
N ILE A 53 -0.88 -12.14 -12.07
CA ILE A 53 -0.76 -12.47 -10.64
C ILE A 53 -2.11 -12.89 -10.02
N ILE A 54 -3.22 -12.30 -10.47
CA ILE A 54 -4.56 -12.76 -10.04
C ILE A 54 -4.77 -14.21 -10.46
N ALA A 55 -4.51 -14.56 -11.72
CA ALA A 55 -4.68 -15.92 -12.21
C ALA A 55 -3.80 -16.92 -11.42
N LEU A 56 -2.53 -16.58 -11.18
CA LEU A 56 -1.60 -17.41 -10.41
C LEU A 56 -2.08 -17.61 -8.97
N VAL A 57 -2.45 -16.54 -8.27
CA VAL A 57 -2.95 -16.61 -6.88
C VAL A 57 -4.26 -17.39 -6.84
N THR A 58 -5.17 -17.18 -7.80
CA THR A 58 -6.41 -17.96 -7.89
C THR A 58 -6.14 -19.45 -8.11
N THR A 59 -5.26 -19.82 -9.04
CA THR A 59 -4.88 -21.22 -9.25
C THR A 59 -4.30 -21.84 -7.99
N LEU A 60 -3.41 -21.12 -7.31
CA LEU A 60 -2.80 -21.56 -6.06
C LEU A 60 -3.84 -21.73 -4.93
N LEU A 61 -4.80 -20.82 -4.82
CA LEU A 61 -5.92 -20.92 -3.87
C LEU A 61 -6.84 -22.12 -4.19
N VAL A 62 -7.08 -22.42 -5.47
CA VAL A 62 -7.90 -23.56 -5.91
C VAL A 62 -7.20 -24.90 -5.63
N ILE A 63 -5.88 -24.98 -5.81
CA ILE A 63 -5.08 -26.17 -5.47
C ILE A 63 -5.07 -26.41 -3.95
N GLY A 64 -5.23 -25.34 -3.17
CA GLY A 64 -5.28 -25.38 -1.72
C GLY A 64 -3.88 -25.34 -1.12
N ILE A 65 -3.66 -24.33 -0.27
CA ILE A 65 -2.44 -24.18 0.53
C ILE A 65 -2.80 -24.49 1.97
N LYS A 66 -2.06 -25.40 2.61
CA LYS A 66 -2.00 -25.44 4.06
C LYS A 66 -0.98 -24.41 4.51
N GLU A 67 -1.45 -23.19 4.77
CA GLU A 67 -0.62 -22.17 5.39
C GLU A 67 -0.16 -22.60 6.78
N SER A 68 1.10 -22.32 7.10
CA SER A 68 1.66 -22.50 8.44
C SER A 68 1.64 -21.15 9.16
N ALA A 69 1.11 -21.12 10.38
CA ALA A 69 1.13 -19.93 11.24
C ALA A 69 2.56 -19.37 11.42
N THR A 70 3.58 -20.23 11.37
CA THR A 70 4.99 -19.81 11.43
C THR A 70 5.38 -18.97 10.22
N THR A 71 4.99 -19.38 9.00
CA THR A 71 5.29 -18.63 7.77
C THR A 71 4.63 -17.26 7.80
N ASN A 72 3.36 -17.19 8.20
CA ASN A 72 2.66 -15.91 8.33
C ASN A 72 3.37 -14.97 9.33
N ASN A 73 3.75 -15.47 10.50
CA ASN A 73 4.49 -14.69 11.49
C ASN A 73 5.80 -14.14 10.95
N VAL A 74 6.58 -14.96 10.22
CA VAL A 74 7.84 -14.52 9.59
C VAL A 74 7.58 -13.37 8.62
N ILE A 75 6.56 -13.46 7.77
CA ILE A 75 6.20 -12.42 6.80
C ILE A 75 5.80 -11.12 7.53
N VAL A 76 5.01 -11.21 8.60
CA VAL A 76 4.62 -10.04 9.41
C VAL A 76 5.85 -9.37 10.03
N PHE A 77 6.76 -10.15 10.61
CA PHE A 77 8.01 -9.61 11.17
C PHE A 77 8.86 -8.90 10.13
N ILE A 78 9.01 -9.47 8.93
CA ILE A 78 9.75 -8.83 7.83
C ILE A 78 9.10 -7.50 7.46
N LYS A 79 7.77 -7.46 7.29
CA LYS A 79 7.04 -6.22 6.97
C LYS A 79 7.26 -5.14 8.04
N LEU A 80 7.11 -5.50 9.31
CA LEU A 80 7.33 -4.57 10.43
C LEU A 80 8.78 -4.10 10.50
N ALA A 81 9.75 -4.98 10.24
CA ALA A 81 11.15 -4.61 10.22
C ALA A 81 11.44 -3.55 9.16
N VAL A 82 10.93 -3.71 7.94
CA VAL A 82 11.10 -2.70 6.86
C VAL A 82 10.50 -1.35 7.25
N VAL A 83 9.30 -1.34 7.83
CA VAL A 83 8.65 -0.10 8.30
C VAL A 83 9.45 0.57 9.41
N VAL A 84 9.91 -0.19 10.40
CA VAL A 84 10.71 0.35 11.50
C VAL A 84 12.06 0.88 10.99
N LEU A 85 12.72 0.17 10.07
CA LEU A 85 13.95 0.65 9.44
C LEU A 85 13.71 1.97 8.72
N PHE A 86 12.63 2.09 7.92
CA PHE A 86 12.26 3.36 7.29
C PHE A 86 12.09 4.47 8.33
N ILE A 87 11.32 4.24 9.38
CA ILE A 87 11.08 5.24 10.44
C ILE A 87 12.41 5.68 11.07
N VAL A 88 13.29 4.73 11.43
CA VAL A 88 14.57 5.04 12.09
C VAL A 88 15.49 5.84 11.17
N PHE A 89 15.66 5.43 9.92
CA PHE A 89 16.61 6.10 9.02
C PHE A 89 16.05 7.41 8.46
N ALA A 90 14.80 7.41 7.98
CA ALA A 90 14.20 8.60 7.37
C ALA A 90 13.90 9.70 8.38
N ALA A 91 13.67 9.39 9.67
CA ALA A 91 13.47 10.41 10.70
C ALA A 91 14.65 11.41 10.81
N HIS A 92 15.87 10.98 10.52
CA HIS A 92 17.05 11.87 10.55
C HIS A 92 17.11 12.83 9.35
N ALA A 93 16.38 12.53 8.27
CA ALA A 93 16.31 13.36 7.07
C ALA A 93 15.11 14.33 7.09
N VAL A 94 14.32 14.36 8.17
CA VAL A 94 13.16 15.23 8.30
C VAL A 94 13.57 16.70 8.37
N ASN A 95 13.04 17.50 7.46
CA ASN A 95 13.13 18.96 7.49
C ASN A 95 11.75 19.54 7.88
N PRO A 96 11.61 20.14 9.08
CA PRO A 96 10.33 20.71 9.52
C PRO A 96 9.76 21.80 8.58
N ALA A 97 10.59 22.42 7.74
CA ALA A 97 10.13 23.37 6.74
C ALA A 97 9.19 22.73 5.70
N ASN A 98 9.32 21.42 5.44
CA ASN A 98 8.45 20.70 4.51
C ASN A 98 7.01 20.57 5.01
N TRP A 99 6.78 20.73 6.31
CA TRP A 99 5.44 20.78 6.90
C TRP A 99 4.80 22.16 6.84
N HIS A 100 5.39 23.14 6.15
CA HIS A 100 4.83 24.49 6.05
C HIS A 100 4.56 24.88 4.59
N PRO A 101 3.28 25.14 4.21
CA PRO A 101 2.07 25.01 5.04
C PRO A 101 1.68 23.54 5.30
N PHE A 102 1.21 23.23 6.52
CA PHE A 102 0.82 21.86 6.89
C PHE A 102 -0.43 21.41 6.15
N ILE A 103 -1.37 22.34 5.97
CA ILE A 103 -2.50 22.20 5.05
C ILE A 103 -2.28 23.25 3.96
N PRO A 104 -1.84 22.84 2.76
CA PRO A 104 -1.70 23.76 1.64
C PRO A 104 -3.05 24.38 1.25
N PRO A 105 -3.05 25.58 0.64
CA PRO A 105 -4.27 26.21 0.17
C PRO A 105 -4.99 25.30 -0.84
N ALA A 106 -6.32 25.34 -0.86
CA ALA A 106 -7.11 24.50 -1.75
C ALA A 106 -6.87 24.89 -3.22
N GLU A 107 -6.61 23.89 -4.07
CA GLU A 107 -6.33 24.04 -5.50
C GLU A 107 -7.32 23.22 -6.33
N GLY A 108 -8.59 23.62 -6.30
CA GLY A 108 -9.68 22.88 -6.97
C GLY A 108 -10.34 21.82 -6.09
N GLN A 109 -11.30 21.07 -6.66
CA GLN A 109 -12.05 20.06 -5.91
C GLN A 109 -11.18 18.83 -5.62
N GLY A 110 -11.06 18.45 -4.35
CA GLY A 110 -10.31 17.28 -3.89
C GLY A 110 -8.79 17.46 -3.85
N HIS A 111 -8.27 18.65 -4.15
CA HIS A 111 -6.84 18.94 -4.19
C HIS A 111 -6.46 19.98 -3.11
N PHE A 112 -5.69 19.54 -2.11
CA PHE A 112 -5.28 20.33 -0.94
C PHE A 112 -6.46 20.95 -0.15
N GLY A 113 -6.15 21.75 0.89
CA GLY A 113 -7.15 22.24 1.83
C GLY A 113 -7.88 21.12 2.60
N TRP A 114 -8.94 21.48 3.31
CA TRP A 114 -9.78 20.50 4.03
C TRP A 114 -10.50 19.52 3.10
N ASP A 115 -10.88 19.98 1.91
CA ASP A 115 -11.51 19.13 0.90
C ASP A 115 -10.55 18.03 0.43
N GLY A 116 -9.30 18.38 0.14
CA GLY A 116 -8.23 17.42 -0.17
C GLY A 116 -7.88 16.50 1.00
N VAL A 117 -7.94 16.97 2.25
CA VAL A 117 -7.76 16.11 3.43
C VAL A 117 -8.86 15.04 3.52
N VAL A 118 -10.12 15.41 3.27
CA VAL A 118 -11.23 14.45 3.27
C VAL A 118 -11.12 13.47 2.10
N ALA A 119 -10.82 13.97 0.90
CA ALA A 119 -10.61 13.14 -0.28
C ALA A 119 -9.45 12.14 -0.09
N GLY A 120 -8.30 12.64 0.40
CA GLY A 120 -7.14 11.84 0.76
C GLY A 120 -7.46 10.83 1.87
N GLY A 121 -8.24 11.23 2.86
CA GLY A 121 -8.80 10.36 3.90
C GLY A 121 -9.54 9.15 3.33
N GLY A 122 -10.37 9.36 2.31
CA GLY A 122 -11.07 8.29 1.59
C GLY A 122 -10.11 7.35 0.83
N ILE A 123 -9.02 7.88 0.28
CA ILE A 123 -8.00 7.07 -0.40
C ILE A 123 -7.22 6.23 0.61
N VAL A 124 -6.77 6.80 1.74
CA VAL A 124 -5.99 6.08 2.76
C VAL A 124 -6.83 5.09 3.56
N PHE A 125 -8.16 5.22 3.56
CA PHE A 125 -9.05 4.21 4.16
C PHE A 125 -8.82 2.80 3.59
N PHE A 126 -8.42 2.71 2.31
CA PHE A 126 -8.07 1.43 1.69
C PHE A 126 -6.91 0.72 2.40
N ALA A 127 -6.00 1.44 3.05
CA ALA A 127 -4.88 0.87 3.79
C ALA A 127 -5.31 0.15 5.09
N TYR A 128 -6.54 0.35 5.54
CA TYR A 128 -7.13 -0.30 6.71
C TYR A 128 -7.96 -1.54 6.36
N ILE A 129 -8.14 -1.87 5.08
CA ILE A 129 -8.84 -3.09 4.67
C ILE A 129 -8.04 -4.32 5.14
N GLY A 130 -8.71 -5.30 5.72
CA GLY A 130 -8.12 -6.57 6.15
C GLY A 130 -8.16 -6.82 7.66
N PHE A 131 -8.63 -5.89 8.49
CA PHE A 131 -8.85 -6.15 9.92
C PHE A 131 -9.89 -7.26 10.16
N ASP A 132 -10.83 -7.41 9.23
CA ASP A 132 -11.87 -8.43 9.22
C ASP A 132 -11.31 -9.82 8.89
N ALA A 133 -10.13 -9.92 8.26
CA ALA A 133 -9.45 -11.20 8.04
C ALA A 133 -9.06 -11.89 9.35
N VAL A 134 -8.88 -11.14 10.45
CA VAL A 134 -8.67 -11.77 11.78
C VAL A 134 -9.88 -12.62 12.16
N SER A 135 -11.10 -12.19 11.79
CA SER A 135 -12.35 -12.90 12.10
C SER A 135 -12.44 -14.29 11.45
N THR A 136 -11.76 -14.52 10.33
CA THR A 136 -11.77 -15.84 9.67
C THR A 136 -10.96 -16.88 10.43
N ALA A 137 -9.98 -16.46 11.23
CA ALA A 137 -9.16 -17.32 12.08
C ALA A 137 -9.80 -17.57 13.46
N ALA A 138 -11.07 -17.18 13.67
CA ALA A 138 -11.76 -17.35 14.96
C ALA A 138 -11.79 -18.81 15.45
N GLN A 139 -11.83 -19.76 14.52
CA GLN A 139 -11.84 -21.19 14.84
C GLN A 139 -10.48 -21.74 15.32
N GLU A 140 -9.39 -21.00 15.06
CA GLU A 140 -8.02 -21.35 15.47
C GLU A 140 -7.60 -20.65 16.78
N ALA A 141 -8.38 -19.66 17.25
CA ALA A 141 -8.12 -18.94 18.48
C ALA A 141 -8.48 -19.78 19.72
N LYS A 142 -7.62 -19.76 20.74
CA LYS A 142 -7.84 -20.50 22.00
C LYS A 142 -9.03 -19.97 22.78
N ASN A 143 -9.16 -18.65 22.89
CA ASN A 143 -10.30 -17.99 23.52
C ASN A 143 -10.85 -16.90 22.59
N PRO A 144 -11.69 -17.27 21.60
CA PRO A 144 -12.16 -16.33 20.59
C PRO A 144 -12.86 -15.09 21.15
N GLN A 145 -13.53 -15.21 22.30
CA GLN A 145 -14.24 -14.09 22.95
C GLN A 145 -13.32 -12.98 23.45
N LYS A 146 -12.06 -13.31 23.77
CA LYS A 146 -11.07 -12.34 24.25
C LYS A 146 -9.97 -12.08 23.23
N ASP A 147 -9.47 -13.12 22.58
CA ASP A 147 -8.32 -13.05 21.68
C ASP A 147 -8.66 -12.28 20.40
N MET A 148 -9.88 -12.45 19.86
CA MET A 148 -10.28 -11.83 18.61
C MET A 148 -10.46 -10.32 18.72
N PRO A 149 -11.20 -9.77 19.71
CA PRO A 149 -11.30 -8.32 19.87
C PRO A 149 -9.94 -7.67 20.15
N ILE A 150 -9.09 -8.31 20.98
CA ILE A 150 -7.74 -7.80 21.28
C ILE A 150 -6.88 -7.80 20.02
N GLY A 151 -6.95 -8.86 19.21
CA GLY A 151 -6.23 -8.95 17.94
C GLY A 151 -6.64 -7.87 16.94
N ILE A 152 -7.94 -7.66 16.75
CA ILE A 152 -8.48 -6.66 15.82
C ILE A 152 -8.11 -5.24 16.28
N ILE A 153 -8.46 -4.88 17.52
CA ILE A 153 -8.23 -3.52 18.02
C ILE A 153 -6.74 -3.25 18.20
N GLY A 154 -5.98 -4.22 18.72
CA GLY A 154 -4.55 -4.09 18.92
C GLY A 154 -3.79 -3.90 17.62
N SER A 155 -4.10 -4.71 16.59
CA SER A 155 -3.47 -4.56 15.27
C SER A 155 -3.85 -3.23 14.62
N LEU A 156 -5.12 -2.82 14.68
CA LEU A 156 -5.56 -1.53 14.15
C LEU A 156 -4.86 -0.33 14.81
N LEU A 157 -4.72 -0.34 16.14
CA LEU A 157 -4.04 0.74 16.86
C LEU A 157 -2.56 0.81 16.49
N ILE A 158 -1.86 -0.34 16.44
CA ILE A 158 -0.45 -0.39 16.06
C ILE A 158 -0.27 0.09 14.62
N CYS A 159 -1.08 -0.39 13.68
CA CYS A 159 -1.03 0.03 12.28
C CYS A 159 -1.32 1.53 12.13
N THR A 160 -2.30 2.06 12.86
CA THR A 160 -2.62 3.50 12.87
C THR A 160 -1.41 4.33 13.27
N LEU A 161 -0.74 3.96 14.37
CA LEU A 161 0.44 4.68 14.84
C LEU A 161 1.58 4.62 13.83
N LEU A 162 1.84 3.45 13.25
CA LEU A 162 2.88 3.30 12.22
C LEU A 162 2.56 4.13 10.97
N TYR A 163 1.31 4.15 10.51
CA TYR A 163 0.90 4.95 9.36
C TYR A 163 1.05 6.46 9.60
N ILE A 164 0.69 6.94 10.80
CA ILE A 164 0.89 8.35 11.18
C ILE A 164 2.38 8.69 11.17
N LEU A 165 3.22 7.84 11.76
CA LEU A 165 4.68 8.05 11.81
C LEU A 165 5.30 8.05 10.41
N VAL A 166 4.97 7.05 9.58
CA VAL A 166 5.49 6.95 8.21
C VAL A 166 5.05 8.16 7.38
N SER A 167 3.77 8.53 7.44
CA SER A 167 3.25 9.68 6.69
C SER A 167 3.91 10.99 7.13
N GLY A 168 4.01 11.21 8.45
CA GLY A 168 4.66 12.40 9.01
C GLY A 168 6.14 12.49 8.63
N ILE A 169 6.87 11.37 8.70
CA ILE A 169 8.30 11.33 8.32
C ILE A 169 8.45 11.52 6.81
N ALA A 170 7.68 10.80 5.98
CA ALA A 170 7.79 10.89 4.52
C ALA A 170 7.55 12.32 4.02
N THR A 171 6.49 12.98 4.51
CA THR A 171 6.19 14.39 4.20
C THR A 171 7.19 15.37 4.82
N GLY A 172 7.91 14.95 5.86
CA GLY A 172 9.00 15.70 6.45
C GLY A 172 10.30 15.61 5.64
N VAL A 173 10.54 14.49 4.94
CA VAL A 173 11.74 14.28 4.10
C VAL A 173 11.57 14.96 2.74
N THR A 174 10.41 14.80 2.10
CA THR A 174 10.17 15.31 0.74
C THR A 174 9.03 16.35 0.74
N PRO A 175 9.21 17.53 0.12
CA PRO A 175 8.16 18.54 -0.05
C PRO A 175 6.95 17.97 -0.79
N TYR A 176 5.74 18.41 -0.40
CA TYR A 176 4.49 18.01 -1.10
C TYR A 176 4.37 18.55 -2.54
N LYS A 177 5.29 19.43 -2.96
CA LYS A 177 5.31 20.09 -4.26
C LYS A 177 6.10 19.31 -5.32
N ASP A 178 6.88 18.32 -4.88
CA ASP A 178 7.68 17.45 -5.74
C ASP A 178 6.90 16.17 -6.08
#